data_AF-J3L0Z8-F1
#
_entry.id   AF-J3L0Z8-F1
#
_cell.length_a   1.000
_cell.length_b   1.000
_cell.length_c   1.000
_cell.angle_alpha   90.00
_cell.angle_beta   90.00
_cell.angle_gamma   90.00
#
_symmetry.space_group_name_H-M   'P 1'
#
loop_
_entity.id
_entity.type
_entity.pdbx_description
1 polymer ?
#
loop_
_entity_poly.entity_id
_entity_poly.type
_entity_poly.pdbx_seq_one_letter_code
_entity_poly.pdbx_strand_id
1 'polypeptide(L)'
;MGGGWEVKPGDWCCRCCGVNNYASRGSCFKCGAAKTDSAAAVAQGWGFSVASQAGWKNGDWMCPRMECNVQNYANRTECFRCNYPRYYG
;
A
#
# COMPACT_ATOMS: atom_id res chain seq x y z
N MET A 1 12.75 -19.79 32.95
CA MET A 1 11.88 -20.30 31.87
C MET A 1 11.15 -19.10 31.30
N GLY A 2 11.66 -18.56 30.19
CA GLY A 2 11.22 -17.27 29.65
C GLY A 2 9.80 -17.36 29.11
N GLY A 3 8.94 -16.41 29.52
CA GLY A 3 7.61 -16.23 28.97
C GLY A 3 7.71 -15.92 27.48
N GLY A 4 7.44 -16.94 26.66
CA GLY A 4 7.27 -16.78 25.23
C GLY A 4 5.94 -16.08 25.03
N TRP A 5 5.97 -14.85 24.52
CA TRP A 5 4.79 -14.21 23.96
C TRP A 5 4.36 -15.05 22.75
N GLU A 6 3.50 -16.03 23.00
CA GLU A 6 2.97 -16.96 22.03
C GLU A 6 2.20 -16.16 20.97
N VAL A 7 2.89 -15.88 19.86
CA VAL A 7 2.25 -15.54 18.60
C VAL A 7 1.35 -16.73 18.28
N LYS A 8 0.03 -16.52 18.41
CA LYS A 8 -0.95 -17.58 18.18
C LYS A 8 -0.78 -18.11 16.75
N PRO A 9 -0.94 -19.42 16.51
CA PRO A 9 -0.92 -19.98 15.17
C PRO A 9 -1.90 -19.21 14.26
N GLY A 10 -1.38 -18.56 13.22
CA GLY A 10 -2.15 -17.78 12.26
C GLY A 10 -2.01 -16.26 12.41
N ASP A 11 -1.54 -15.75 13.55
CA ASP A 11 -1.16 -14.34 13.68
C ASP A 11 0.03 -14.05 12.74
N TRP A 12 0.03 -12.85 12.15
CA TRP A 12 0.99 -12.50 11.10
C TRP A 12 1.65 -11.16 11.38
N CYS A 13 2.95 -11.10 11.12
CA CYS A 13 3.71 -9.86 11.22
C CYS A 13 3.58 -9.03 9.93
N CYS A 14 3.25 -7.75 10.08
CA CYS A 14 3.17 -6.85 8.94
C CYS A 14 4.55 -6.61 8.34
N ARG A 15 4.73 -6.98 7.07
CA ARG A 15 6.01 -6.77 6.36
C ARG A 15 6.33 -5.29 6.07
N CYS A 16 5.33 -4.40 6.17
CA CYS A 16 5.49 -2.98 5.94
C CYS A 16 5.98 -2.23 7.20
N CYS A 17 5.41 -2.52 8.37
CA CYS A 17 5.70 -1.76 9.60
C CYS A 17 6.09 -2.62 10.82
N GLY A 18 6.23 -3.93 10.66
CA GLY A 18 6.76 -4.85 11.67
C GLY A 18 5.82 -5.18 12.84
N VAL A 19 4.57 -4.70 12.84
CA VAL A 19 3.62 -4.99 13.92
C VAL A 19 2.93 -6.33 13.72
N ASN A 20 2.68 -7.06 14.81
CA ASN A 20 1.93 -8.29 14.78
C ASN A 20 0.43 -8.02 14.64
N ASN A 21 -0.26 -8.80 13.81
CA ASN A 21 -1.69 -8.69 13.56
C ASN A 21 -2.37 -10.02 13.87
N TYR A 22 -3.62 -9.94 14.33
CA TYR A 22 -4.43 -11.12 14.56
C TYR A 22 -4.71 -11.87 13.26
N ALA A 23 -4.74 -13.21 13.33
CA ALA A 23 -5.01 -14.10 12.21
C ALA A 23 -6.28 -13.75 11.39
N SER A 24 -7.31 -13.24 12.08
CA SER A 24 -8.58 -12.84 11.48
C SER A 24 -8.50 -11.58 10.62
N ARG A 25 -7.40 -10.81 10.71
CA ARG A 25 -7.24 -9.57 9.97
C ARG A 25 -6.61 -9.82 8.60
N GLY A 26 -7.33 -9.43 7.55
CA GLY A 26 -6.80 -9.38 6.18
C GLY A 26 -5.89 -8.18 5.90
N SER A 27 -5.83 -7.20 6.81
CA SER A 27 -4.99 -6.00 6.71
C SER A 27 -4.45 -5.54 8.05
N CYS A 28 -3.31 -4.83 8.02
CA CYS A 28 -2.58 -4.39 9.19
C CYS A 28 -3.39 -3.34 9.96
N PHE A 29 -3.59 -3.54 11.26
CA PHE A 29 -4.36 -2.60 12.09
C PHE A 29 -3.72 -1.21 12.19
N LYS A 30 -2.39 -1.12 11.96
CA LYS A 30 -1.63 0.13 12.08
C LYS A 30 -1.49 0.87 10.75
N CYS A 31 -1.15 0.18 9.67
CA CYS A 31 -0.84 0.81 8.37
C CYS A 31 -1.75 0.38 7.22
N GLY A 32 -2.69 -0.53 7.44
CA GLY A 32 -3.62 -1.02 6.41
C GLY A 32 -3.00 -1.96 5.35
N ALA A 33 -1.70 -2.27 5.42
CA ALA A 33 -1.05 -3.20 4.50
C ALA A 33 -1.70 -4.59 4.55
N ALA A 34 -1.93 -5.24 3.41
CA ALA A 34 -2.60 -6.53 3.35
C ALA A 34 -1.76 -7.66 3.96
N LYS A 35 -2.45 -8.69 4.48
CA LYS A 35 -1.83 -9.97 4.86
C LYS A 35 -1.34 -10.66 3.59
N THR A 36 -0.04 -10.58 3.31
CA THR A 36 0.55 -11.29 2.17
C THR A 36 0.77 -12.75 2.55
N ASP A 37 -0.28 -13.55 2.34
CA ASP A 37 -0.22 -15.02 2.39
C ASP A 37 0.73 -15.49 1.28
N SER A 38 1.92 -15.92 1.66
CA SER A 38 3.01 -16.19 0.73
C SER A 38 2.73 -17.47 -0.08
N ALA A 39 2.10 -17.33 -1.25
CA ALA A 39 2.04 -18.38 -2.27
C ALA A 39 2.03 -17.89 -3.73
N ALA A 40 2.24 -16.60 -4.01
CA ALA A 40 2.41 -16.15 -5.39
C ALA A 40 3.44 -15.03 -5.51
N ALA A 41 4.37 -15.25 -6.45
CA ALA A 41 5.35 -14.30 -6.97
C ALA A 41 6.61 -14.06 -6.14
N VAL A 42 7.40 -15.13 -6.00
CA VAL A 42 8.78 -15.07 -6.50
C VAL A 42 8.74 -14.72 -8.00
N ALA A 43 8.63 -13.43 -8.32
CA ALA A 43 8.78 -12.96 -9.69
C ALA A 43 9.74 -11.76 -9.66
N GLN A 44 11.01 -12.08 -9.95
CA GLN A 44 11.96 -11.28 -10.73
C GLN A 44 12.27 -9.89 -10.15
N GLY A 45 13.35 -9.71 -9.39
CA GLY A 45 14.68 -9.65 -10.00
C GLY A 45 14.91 -8.23 -10.55
N TRP A 46 15.51 -7.36 -9.75
CA TRP A 46 16.09 -6.05 -10.13
C TRP A 46 15.32 -5.22 -11.17
N GLY A 47 14.36 -4.42 -10.70
CA GLY A 47 13.77 -3.36 -11.50
C GLY A 47 12.72 -2.60 -10.72
N PHE A 48 13.07 -1.39 -10.28
CA PHE A 48 12.19 -0.38 -9.68
C PHE A 48 10.72 -0.53 -10.10
N SER A 49 9.90 -1.10 -9.22
CA SER A 49 8.45 -1.20 -9.41
C SER A 49 7.79 -0.86 -8.08
N VAL A 50 7.77 0.44 -7.79
CA VAL A 50 6.68 1.01 -7.00
C VAL A 50 5.36 0.60 -7.67
N ALA A 51 4.37 0.29 -6.85
CA ALA A 51 2.98 0.00 -7.22
C ALA A 51 2.63 -1.46 -7.53
N SER A 52 2.43 -2.23 -6.46
CA SER A 52 1.08 -2.78 -6.25
C SER A 52 0.50 -2.13 -5.00
N GLN A 53 0.44 -0.80 -5.06
CA GLN A 53 -0.24 0.01 -4.07
C GLN A 53 -1.73 -0.23 -4.28
N ALA A 54 -2.30 -1.01 -3.36
CA ALA A 54 -3.74 -1.06 -3.15
C ALA A 54 -4.28 0.38 -3.18
N GLY A 55 -4.99 0.75 -4.25
CA GLY A 55 -5.53 2.10 -4.42
C GLY A 55 -5.34 2.74 -5.79
N TRP A 56 -4.42 2.27 -6.65
CA TRP A 56 -4.29 2.78 -8.02
C TRP A 56 -5.38 2.22 -8.94
N LYS A 57 -6.28 3.07 -9.43
CA LYS A 57 -7.27 2.70 -10.47
C LYS A 57 -6.78 3.14 -11.84
N ASN A 58 -7.29 2.49 -12.88
CA ASN A 58 -6.99 2.88 -14.25
C ASN A 58 -7.47 4.32 -14.49
N GLY A 59 -6.57 5.18 -14.95
CA GLY A 59 -6.83 6.60 -15.18
C GLY A 59 -6.63 7.52 -13.96
N ASP A 60 -6.35 6.98 -12.77
CA ASP A 60 -5.88 7.80 -11.65
C ASP A 60 -4.55 8.46 -12.02
N TRP A 61 -4.34 9.69 -11.55
CA TRP A 61 -3.19 10.49 -11.95
C TRP A 61 -2.52 11.11 -10.73
N MET A 62 -1.19 11.16 -10.78
CA MET A 62 -0.38 11.81 -9.77
C MET A 62 -0.25 13.29 -10.10
N CYS A 63 -0.47 14.17 -9.11
CA CYS A 63 -0.27 15.60 -9.32
C CYS A 63 1.20 15.87 -9.69
N PRO A 64 1.49 16.50 -10.84
CA PRO A 64 2.86 16.70 -11.33
C PRO A 64 3.61 17.79 -10.56
N ARG A 65 2.91 18.55 -9.71
CA ARG A 65 3.55 19.52 -8.83
C ARG A 65 4.39 18.76 -7.82
N MET A 66 5.71 18.95 -7.87
CA MET A 66 6.68 18.24 -7.03
C MET A 66 6.42 18.43 -5.53
N GLU A 67 5.88 19.59 -5.14
CA GLU A 67 5.49 19.88 -3.76
C GLU A 67 4.18 19.19 -3.33
N CYS A 68 3.40 18.67 -4.28
CA CYS A 68 2.09 18.05 -4.01
C CYS A 68 2.16 16.53 -4.10
N ASN A 69 2.54 16.00 -5.27
CA ASN A 69 2.71 14.56 -5.56
C ASN A 69 1.59 13.62 -5.01
N VAL A 70 0.35 14.12 -4.92
CA VAL A 70 -0.79 13.33 -4.43
C VAL A 70 -1.50 12.60 -5.57
N GLN A 71 -2.05 11.42 -5.26
CA GLN A 71 -2.88 10.66 -6.19
C GLN A 71 -4.28 11.28 -6.27
N ASN A 72 -4.77 11.49 -7.49
CA ASN A 72 -6.13 11.96 -7.77
C ASN A 72 -6.89 10.88 -8.53
N TYR A 73 -8.19 10.81 -8.29
CA TYR A 73 -9.05 9.88 -9.01
C TYR A 73 -9.20 10.25 -10.49
N ALA A 74 -9.40 9.25 -11.33
CA ALA A 74 -9.53 9.39 -12.78
C ALA A 74 -10.58 10.42 -13.23
N ASN A 75 -11.65 10.59 -12.45
CA ASN A 75 -12.73 11.54 -12.75
C ASN A 75 -12.39 13.00 -12.42
N ARG A 76 -11.26 13.26 -11.75
CA ARG A 76 -10.84 14.62 -11.42
C ARG A 76 -10.06 15.25 -12.56
N THR A 77 -10.50 16.43 -12.97
CA THR A 77 -9.80 17.33 -13.90
C THR A 77 -8.79 18.23 -13.18
N GLU A 78 -8.83 18.29 -11.85
CA GLU A 78 -7.96 19.14 -11.02
C GLU A 78 -7.55 18.41 -9.74
N CYS A 79 -6.38 18.75 -9.20
CA CYS A 79 -5.85 18.09 -8.03
C CYS A 79 -6.70 18.42 -6.79
N PHE A 80 -7.16 17.42 -6.04
CA PHE A 80 -8.01 17.64 -4.85
C PHE A 80 -7.32 18.45 -3.75
N ARG A 81 -5.98 18.52 -3.75
CA ARG A 81 -5.18 19.18 -2.72
C ARG A 81 -4.76 20.60 -3.09
N CYS A 82 -4.36 20.82 -4.33
CA CYS A 82 -3.78 22.09 -4.77
C CYS A 82 -4.49 22.72 -5.97
N ASN A 83 -5.58 22.12 -6.45
CA ASN A 83 -6.35 22.54 -7.63
C ASN A 83 -5.54 22.62 -8.93
N TYR A 84 -4.35 22.01 -8.98
CA TYR A 84 -3.54 21.98 -10.19
C TYR A 84 -4.29 21.20 -11.29
N PRO A 85 -4.45 21.75 -12.51
CA PRO A 85 -5.20 21.09 -13.57
C PRO A 85 -4.49 19.84 -14.05
N ARG A 86 -5.25 18.80 -14.36
CA ARG A 86 -4.76 17.61 -15.02
C ARG A 86 -4.38 18.00 -16.45
N TYR A 87 -3.08 17.98 -16.75
CA TYR A 87 -2.62 18.20 -18.10
C TYR A 87 -2.96 16.97 -18.96
N TYR A 88 -3.92 17.13 -19.87
CA TYR A 88 -4.12 16.20 -20.97
C TYR A 88 -3.19 16.67 -22.09
N GLY A 89 -1.97 16.14 -22.10
CA GLY A 89 -1.12 16.20 -23.30
C GLY A 89 -1.67 15.24 -24.33
#